data_AF-A6ZU63-F1
#
_entry.id   AF-A6ZU63-F1
#
_cell.length_a   1.000
_cell.length_b   1.000
_cell.length_c   1.000
_cell.angle_alpha   90.00
_cell.angle_beta   90.00
_cell.angle_gamma   90.00
#
_symmetry.space_group_name_H-M   'P 1'
#
loop_
_entity.id
_entity.type
_entity.pdbx_description
1 polymer ?
#
loop_
_entity_poly.entity_id
_entity_poly.type
_entity_poly.pdbx_seq_one_letter_code
_entity_poly.pdbx_strand_id
1 'polypeptide(L)'
;MVTNMVKLRNLRRLYCSSRLLRTIQNGRISSVSSISLSKKYTTKSAKEGEENVERKHEEEKKDTLKSSSVPTSRISRLFHYGSLAAGVGMNAAAKGISEVAKGNSPTWKSLILSDSNIDRITNKFSKMRGVALKIGQLLSFQDEKVLPKELYEILSRVQNSANHMPQRQLEKVMAKELGANWKTKFSKFDKIPMAAASIGQVHAAELPSGQRVVVKIQYPGVKESIDSDLNSLLMLLTASSLLPKGLFLDKTIANARTELKWECDYNREARALQKFEALLKDDPAFEVPHVFPEYTTDNIITMTRMEGTEIMKLPKASQETKNFISENIMRLCLEEIATFKYMQTDPNWANFLYNGRTKKIELLDFGASRPFAEDFILKYRKLLTYATLRDRKGAYEMSVQLGYLTGLESQSMKDAHVDSVLTLGEPFRGDVDKSFDFKDQTVSDRIRGNIGLMLNERLCPPPEETYSLHRKFSGIFLLCARMGASVHCAKLFKEIFAYKV
;
A
#
# COMPACT_ATOMS: atom_id res chain seq x y z
N MET A 1 -38.88 12.59 -56.71
CA MET A 1 -38.93 14.00 -57.12
C MET A 1 -37.59 14.66 -56.76
N VAL A 2 -36.76 14.91 -57.78
CA VAL A 2 -35.76 16.00 -57.95
C VAL A 2 -34.92 16.40 -56.72
N THR A 3 -33.64 16.01 -56.54
CA THR A 3 -32.37 16.38 -57.22
C THR A 3 -31.93 17.86 -57.09
N ASN A 4 -30.77 18.12 -56.45
CA ASN A 4 -29.65 19.02 -56.87
C ASN A 4 -28.71 19.32 -55.67
N MET A 5 -27.41 18.96 -55.70
CA MET A 5 -26.26 19.67 -56.33
C MET A 5 -25.99 21.07 -55.68
N VAL A 6 -24.79 21.56 -55.34
CA VAL A 6 -23.37 21.19 -55.50
C VAL A 6 -22.51 22.35 -54.88
N LYS A 7 -21.31 22.03 -54.36
CA LYS A 7 -20.04 22.84 -54.26
C LYS A 7 -19.87 24.13 -53.41
N LEU A 8 -18.81 24.04 -52.57
CA LEU A 8 -17.62 24.93 -52.40
C LEU A 8 -17.75 26.43 -52.04
N ARG A 9 -17.11 26.83 -50.91
CA ARG A 9 -16.05 27.87 -50.88
C ARG A 9 -15.41 28.10 -49.49
N ASN A 10 -14.10 27.80 -49.41
CA ASN A 10 -13.00 28.68 -48.93
C ASN A 10 -12.94 29.17 -47.45
N LEU A 11 -11.95 28.75 -46.63
CA LEU A 11 -10.53 29.21 -46.53
C LEU A 11 -10.31 30.31 -45.46
N ARG A 12 -9.56 29.97 -44.39
CA ARG A 12 -8.46 30.74 -43.71
C ARG A 12 -8.13 30.05 -42.36
N ARG A 13 -6.99 29.33 -42.25
CA ARG A 13 -5.68 29.75 -41.68
C ARG A 13 -5.78 30.20 -40.21
N LEU A 14 -5.01 29.67 -39.25
CA LEU A 14 -3.55 29.79 -39.16
C LEU A 14 -2.87 28.64 -38.39
N TYR A 15 -1.68 28.25 -38.87
CA TYR A 15 -0.58 27.55 -38.19
C TYR A 15 0.72 28.29 -38.57
N CYS A 16 1.78 28.14 -37.75
CA CYS A 16 3.15 28.71 -37.84
C CYS A 16 3.30 30.19 -37.46
N SER A 17 4.35 30.64 -36.75
CA SER A 17 5.76 30.24 -36.92
C SER A 17 6.63 30.52 -35.69
N SER A 18 7.68 29.73 -35.57
CA SER A 18 8.85 29.92 -34.71
C SER A 18 9.93 30.81 -35.37
N ARG A 19 10.84 31.35 -34.54
CA ARG A 19 12.29 31.60 -34.82
C ARG A 19 12.68 32.99 -35.38
N LEU A 20 13.56 33.69 -34.64
CA LEU A 20 14.84 34.33 -35.06
C LEU A 20 15.23 35.43 -34.03
N LEU A 21 16.32 35.28 -33.26
CA LEU A 21 17.73 35.64 -33.52
C LEU A 21 18.12 37.06 -33.03
N ARG A 22 19.03 37.06 -32.03
CA ARG A 22 20.25 37.88 -31.81
C ARG A 22 20.31 39.33 -32.30
N THR A 23 20.89 40.21 -31.46
CA THR A 23 22.00 41.18 -31.71
C THR A 23 22.04 42.14 -30.49
N ILE A 24 22.97 41.99 -29.53
CA ILE A 24 24.34 42.57 -29.44
C ILE A 24 24.39 44.01 -28.89
N GLN A 25 25.13 44.13 -27.78
CA GLN A 25 26.04 45.20 -27.32
C GLN A 25 25.60 46.51 -26.64
N ASN A 26 26.45 46.81 -25.64
CA ASN A 26 26.83 48.09 -25.02
C ASN A 26 25.82 48.72 -24.05
N GLY A 27 26.11 49.00 -22.78
CA GLY A 27 27.36 48.99 -22.02
C GLY A 27 27.30 50.13 -20.99
N ARG A 28 27.61 49.86 -19.71
CA ARG A 28 28.35 50.81 -18.85
C ARG A 28 28.84 50.13 -17.56
N ILE A 29 30.12 50.40 -17.33
CA ILE A 29 31.04 49.93 -16.29
C ILE A 29 31.06 50.95 -15.15
N SER A 30 31.20 50.50 -13.90
CA SER A 30 32.19 50.97 -12.90
C SER A 30 31.95 50.26 -11.55
N SER A 31 32.88 49.39 -11.13
CA SER A 31 33.96 49.61 -10.14
C SER A 31 33.47 49.23 -8.72
N VAL A 32 34.20 48.52 -7.84
CA VAL A 32 35.62 48.48 -7.49
C VAL A 32 35.93 47.11 -6.87
N SER A 33 37.13 46.58 -7.13
CA SER A 33 37.74 45.44 -6.42
C SER A 33 39.02 45.90 -5.71
N SER A 34 39.13 45.59 -4.41
CA SER A 34 40.37 45.50 -3.61
C SER A 34 39.97 45.28 -2.13
N ILE A 35 40.60 44.52 -1.25
CA ILE A 35 41.84 43.74 -1.19
C ILE A 35 41.67 42.73 -0.03
N SER A 36 42.40 41.62 -0.13
CA SER A 36 42.56 40.50 0.82
C SER A 36 42.98 40.87 2.26
N LEU A 37 42.60 40.04 3.24
CA LEU A 37 43.42 39.73 4.42
C LEU A 37 43.11 38.34 4.99
N SER A 38 44.18 37.56 5.17
CA SER A 38 44.26 36.19 5.70
C SER A 38 44.02 36.10 7.21
N LYS A 39 43.43 34.99 7.71
CA LYS A 39 43.99 34.15 8.80
C LYS A 39 43.15 32.91 9.14
N LYS A 40 43.88 31.87 9.57
CA LYS A 40 43.56 30.48 9.92
C LYS A 40 42.63 30.27 11.15
N TYR A 41 42.13 29.03 11.24
CA TYR A 41 41.47 28.29 12.36
C TYR A 41 39.96 28.57 12.52
N THR A 42 39.04 27.60 12.63
CA THR A 42 39.02 26.35 13.40
C THR A 42 38.02 25.29 12.84
N THR A 43 38.48 24.04 12.68
CA THR A 43 37.71 22.84 12.25
C THR A 43 36.93 22.14 13.38
N LYS A 44 36.31 22.90 14.30
CA LYS A 44 35.54 22.31 15.42
C LYS A 44 34.02 22.61 15.38
N SER A 45 33.58 23.58 14.58
CA SER A 45 32.18 24.03 14.53
C SER A 45 31.29 23.25 13.52
N ALA A 46 31.90 22.52 12.57
CA ALA A 46 31.12 21.80 11.55
C ALA A 46 30.43 20.53 12.07
N LYS A 47 31.03 19.82 13.05
CA LYS A 47 30.44 18.60 13.63
C LYS A 47 29.30 18.87 14.61
N GLU A 48 29.36 19.97 15.36
CA GLU A 48 28.27 20.37 16.28
C GLU A 48 27.06 20.96 15.54
N GLY A 49 27.26 21.46 14.31
CA GLY A 49 26.20 21.91 13.42
C GLY A 49 25.42 20.74 12.78
N GLU A 50 26.09 19.67 12.38
CA GLU A 50 25.44 18.49 11.79
C GLU A 50 24.66 17.67 12.82
N GLU A 51 25.19 17.47 14.04
CA GLU A 51 24.46 16.80 15.14
C GLU A 51 23.23 17.59 15.62
N ASN A 52 23.28 18.93 15.60
CA ASN A 52 22.13 19.76 15.97
C ASN A 52 21.06 19.85 14.86
N VAL A 53 21.44 19.67 13.60
CA VAL A 53 20.50 19.60 12.47
C VAL A 53 19.83 18.23 12.42
N GLU A 54 20.54 17.14 12.72
CA GLU A 54 19.93 15.81 12.88
C GLU A 54 19.00 15.73 14.09
N ARG A 55 19.37 16.30 15.26
CA ARG A 55 18.46 16.37 16.42
C ARG A 55 17.24 17.26 16.19
N LYS A 56 17.40 18.40 15.50
CA LYS A 56 16.25 19.24 15.11
C LYS A 56 15.34 18.54 14.11
N HIS A 57 15.89 17.77 13.17
CA HIS A 57 15.08 16.96 12.25
C HIS A 57 14.39 15.76 12.91
N GLU A 58 14.96 15.18 13.97
CA GLU A 58 14.27 14.18 14.81
C GLU A 58 13.16 14.80 15.68
N GLU A 59 13.33 16.04 16.16
CA GLU A 59 12.32 16.74 16.97
C GLU A 59 11.15 17.30 16.13
N GLU A 60 11.40 17.77 14.90
CA GLU A 60 10.36 18.32 14.02
C GLU A 60 9.48 17.24 13.35
N LYS A 61 9.88 15.97 13.35
CA LYS A 61 9.09 14.85 12.79
C LYS A 61 8.10 14.22 13.77
N LYS A 62 7.93 14.79 14.96
CA LYS A 62 6.78 14.49 15.83
C LYS A 62 5.60 15.35 15.40
N ASP A 63 4.99 15.01 14.26
CA ASP A 63 3.57 15.30 14.10
C ASP A 63 2.88 14.73 15.34
N THR A 64 2.28 15.61 16.15
CA THR A 64 1.86 15.28 17.52
C THR A 64 0.77 14.22 17.48
N LEU A 65 1.15 12.94 17.56
CA LEU A 65 0.24 11.82 17.74
C LEU A 65 -0.60 12.13 19.00
N LYS A 66 -1.89 12.44 18.84
CA LYS A 66 -2.75 12.78 19.98
C LYS A 66 -3.24 11.49 20.64
N SER A 67 -3.39 11.50 21.96
CA SER A 67 -3.89 10.34 22.71
C SER A 67 -5.42 10.23 22.56
N SER A 68 -5.93 9.07 22.16
CA SER A 68 -7.37 8.80 22.10
C SER A 68 -7.69 7.37 22.53
N SER A 69 -8.70 7.18 23.37
CA SER A 69 -9.07 5.87 23.92
C SER A 69 -9.76 4.98 22.89
N VAL A 70 -9.38 3.70 22.88
CA VAL A 70 -10.04 2.68 22.04
C VAL A 70 -11.10 1.94 22.84
N PRO A 71 -12.33 1.75 22.33
CA PRO A 71 -13.37 0.98 23.01
C PRO A 71 -12.99 -0.50 23.16
N THR A 72 -13.04 -1.01 24.40
CA THR A 72 -12.50 -2.32 24.76
C THR A 72 -13.55 -3.44 24.86
N SER A 73 -14.86 -3.12 24.91
CA SER A 73 -15.93 -4.11 25.11
C SER A 73 -17.04 -4.01 24.08
N ARG A 74 -17.72 -5.14 23.81
CA ARG A 74 -18.86 -5.22 22.87
C ARG A 74 -20.01 -4.28 23.24
N ILE A 75 -20.31 -4.15 24.54
CA ILE A 75 -21.36 -3.24 25.05
C ILE A 75 -20.93 -1.78 24.89
N SER A 76 -19.66 -1.44 25.17
CA SER A 76 -19.14 -0.09 24.96
C SER A 76 -19.21 0.30 23.49
N ARG A 77 -18.91 -0.63 22.57
CA ARG A 77 -19.06 -0.42 21.12
C ARG A 77 -20.51 -0.28 20.70
N LEU A 78 -21.42 -1.13 21.20
CA LEU A 78 -22.86 -1.03 20.92
C LEU A 78 -23.42 0.33 21.34
N PHE A 79 -23.06 0.82 22.54
CA PHE A 79 -23.46 2.15 23.00
C PHE A 79 -22.85 3.26 22.14
N HIS A 80 -21.59 3.10 21.74
CA HIS A 80 -20.86 4.07 20.93
C HIS A 80 -21.42 4.17 19.50
N TYR A 81 -21.81 3.05 18.88
CA TYR A 81 -22.45 3.03 17.56
C TYR A 81 -23.94 3.39 17.63
N GLY A 82 -24.65 2.97 18.68
CA GLY A 82 -26.02 3.39 18.94
C GLY A 82 -26.14 4.91 19.11
N SER A 83 -25.17 5.54 19.77
CA SER A 83 -25.11 7.00 19.88
C SER A 83 -24.84 7.70 18.54
N LEU A 84 -24.19 7.04 17.57
CA LEU A 84 -24.00 7.59 16.23
C LEU A 84 -25.31 7.55 15.45
N ALA A 85 -26.04 6.43 15.46
CA ALA A 85 -27.34 6.31 14.81
C ALA A 85 -28.34 7.33 15.36
N ALA A 86 -28.39 7.49 16.70
CA ALA A 86 -29.23 8.51 17.35
C ALA A 86 -28.80 9.94 16.99
N GLY A 87 -27.50 10.23 17.00
CA GLY A 87 -26.98 11.57 16.70
C GLY A 87 -27.16 11.98 15.23
N VAL A 88 -26.94 11.05 14.29
CA VAL A 88 -27.20 11.26 12.86
C VAL A 88 -28.70 11.39 12.62
N GLY A 89 -29.53 10.55 13.24
CA GLY A 89 -30.99 10.60 13.14
C GLY A 89 -31.58 11.91 13.67
N MET A 90 -31.16 12.38 14.85
CA MET A 90 -31.61 13.65 15.42
C MET A 90 -31.20 14.85 14.55
N ASN A 91 -29.96 14.87 14.05
CA ASN A 91 -29.50 15.94 13.16
C ASN A 91 -30.21 15.91 11.80
N ALA A 92 -30.43 14.73 11.24
CA ALA A 92 -31.17 14.56 9.99
C ALA A 92 -32.62 15.02 10.14
N ALA A 93 -33.27 14.73 11.27
CA ALA A 93 -34.62 15.22 11.58
C ALA A 93 -34.64 16.75 11.75
N ALA A 94 -33.70 17.32 12.52
CA ALA A 94 -33.61 18.77 12.72
C ALA A 94 -33.33 19.53 11.41
N LYS A 95 -32.42 19.02 10.58
CA LYS A 95 -32.16 19.58 9.24
C LYS A 95 -33.32 19.35 8.29
N GLY A 96 -34.01 18.22 8.37
CA GLY A 96 -35.22 17.94 7.58
C GLY A 96 -36.30 18.99 7.86
N ILE A 97 -36.54 19.29 9.14
CA ILE A 97 -37.46 20.36 9.56
C ILE A 97 -36.99 21.73 9.05
N SER A 98 -35.69 22.03 9.18
CA SER A 98 -35.13 23.31 8.71
C SER A 98 -35.16 23.49 7.19
N GLU A 99 -34.90 22.44 6.41
CA GLU A 99 -34.93 22.46 4.94
C GLU A 99 -36.36 22.54 4.40
N VAL A 100 -37.30 21.82 5.01
CA VAL A 100 -38.73 21.93 4.70
C VAL A 100 -39.24 23.33 5.03
N ALA A 101 -38.82 23.92 6.17
CA ALA A 101 -39.16 25.30 6.52
C ALA A 101 -38.56 26.35 5.55
N LYS A 102 -37.47 26.00 4.83
CA LYS A 102 -36.85 26.83 3.78
C LYS A 102 -37.42 26.56 2.38
N GLY A 103 -38.42 25.67 2.25
CA GLY A 103 -39.06 25.34 0.98
C GLY A 103 -38.29 24.35 0.10
N ASN A 104 -37.23 23.72 0.62
CA ASN A 104 -36.49 22.68 -0.10
C ASN A 104 -37.13 21.30 0.13
N SER A 105 -36.97 20.39 -0.83
CA SER A 105 -37.29 18.97 -0.67
C SER A 105 -36.04 18.20 -0.22
N PRO A 106 -35.81 18.01 1.09
CA PRO A 106 -34.61 17.35 1.54
C PRO A 106 -34.61 15.88 1.12
N THR A 107 -33.53 15.44 0.49
CA THR A 107 -33.32 14.03 0.20
C THR A 107 -32.65 13.37 1.40
N TRP A 108 -33.04 12.14 1.73
CA TRP A 108 -32.42 11.37 2.84
C TRP A 108 -30.88 11.35 2.79
N LYS A 109 -30.31 11.33 1.58
CA LYS A 109 -28.86 11.40 1.33
C LYS A 109 -28.24 12.73 1.82
N SER A 110 -28.85 13.88 1.53
CA SER A 110 -28.30 15.20 1.92
C SER A 110 -28.45 15.47 3.43
N LEU A 111 -29.46 14.90 4.07
CA LEU A 111 -29.66 15.00 5.52
C LEU A 111 -28.65 14.17 6.31
N ILE A 112 -28.33 12.95 5.85
CA ILE A 112 -27.33 12.09 6.48
C ILE A 112 -25.90 12.63 6.24
N LEU A 113 -25.60 13.15 5.04
CA LEU A 113 -24.25 13.58 4.64
C LEU A 113 -23.94 15.06 4.88
N SER A 114 -24.69 15.71 5.76
CA SER A 114 -24.41 17.11 6.06
C SER A 114 -23.07 17.30 6.79
N ASP A 115 -22.39 18.44 6.66
CA ASP A 115 -21.04 18.67 7.22
C ASP A 115 -20.89 18.25 8.70
N SER A 116 -21.88 18.56 9.53
CA SER A 116 -21.93 18.15 10.96
C SER A 116 -21.99 16.63 11.15
N ASN A 117 -22.66 15.91 10.25
CA ASN A 117 -22.73 14.46 10.29
C ASN A 117 -21.48 13.81 9.69
N ILE A 118 -20.85 14.42 8.67
CA ILE A 118 -19.55 13.98 8.14
C ILE A 118 -18.50 13.99 9.25
N ASP A 119 -18.41 15.05 10.04
CA ASP A 119 -17.46 15.13 11.15
C ASP A 119 -17.79 14.12 12.26
N ARG A 120 -19.07 13.87 12.54
CA ARG A 120 -19.49 12.82 13.51
C ARG A 120 -19.14 11.43 13.02
N ILE A 121 -19.41 11.10 11.76
CA ILE A 121 -19.07 9.83 11.12
C ILE A 121 -17.55 9.65 11.15
N THR A 122 -16.78 10.66 10.71
CA THR A 122 -15.31 10.65 10.71
C THR A 122 -14.75 10.42 12.11
N ASN A 123 -15.25 11.13 13.13
CA ASN A 123 -14.81 10.96 14.52
C ASN A 123 -15.12 9.57 15.09
N LYS A 124 -16.24 8.97 14.68
CA LYS A 124 -16.62 7.62 15.12
C LYS A 124 -15.80 6.54 14.40
N PHE A 125 -15.54 6.71 13.10
CA PHE A 125 -14.70 5.80 12.31
C PHE A 125 -13.23 5.86 12.73
N SER A 126 -12.73 7.04 13.11
CA SER A 126 -11.38 7.20 13.67
C SER A 126 -11.17 6.39 14.96
N LYS A 127 -12.25 5.95 15.63
CA LYS A 127 -12.20 5.05 16.79
C LYS A 127 -12.29 3.56 16.43
N MET A 128 -12.70 3.23 15.20
CA MET A 128 -12.71 1.87 14.61
C MET A 128 -11.36 1.49 13.98
N ARG A 129 -10.45 2.48 13.85
CA ARG A 129 -9.04 2.38 13.41
C ARG A 129 -8.84 1.35 12.29
N GLY A 130 -8.37 0.14 12.63
CA GLY A 130 -7.92 -0.86 11.67
C GLY A 130 -8.97 -1.28 10.65
N VAL A 131 -10.24 -1.41 11.05
CA VAL A 131 -11.31 -1.81 10.13
C VAL A 131 -11.58 -0.71 9.09
N ALA A 132 -11.66 0.54 9.55
CA ALA A 132 -11.94 1.67 8.67
C ALA A 132 -10.73 1.97 7.74
N LEU A 133 -9.50 1.86 8.25
CA LEU A 133 -8.29 2.01 7.46
C LEU A 133 -8.18 0.94 6.37
N LYS A 134 -8.40 -0.34 6.72
CA LYS A 134 -8.31 -1.46 5.78
C LYS A 134 -9.39 -1.37 4.70
N ILE A 135 -10.62 -1.01 5.07
CA ILE A 135 -11.69 -0.80 4.09
C ILE A 135 -11.40 0.42 3.22
N GLY A 136 -10.83 1.49 3.79
CA GLY A 136 -10.30 2.62 3.03
C GLY A 136 -9.34 2.15 1.94
N GLN A 137 -8.30 1.40 2.32
CA GLN A 137 -7.33 0.84 1.37
C GLN A 137 -7.99 -0.03 0.30
N LEU A 138 -8.85 -0.97 0.68
CA LEU A 138 -9.53 -1.88 -0.25
C LEU A 138 -10.43 -1.14 -1.25
N LEU A 139 -11.12 -0.09 -0.80
CA LEU A 139 -11.98 0.73 -1.63
C LEU A 139 -11.15 1.68 -2.53
N SER A 140 -10.06 2.25 -2.02
CA SER A 140 -9.15 3.12 -2.79
C SER A 140 -8.48 2.41 -3.98
N PHE A 141 -8.36 1.08 -3.96
CA PHE A 141 -7.88 0.31 -5.10
C PHE A 141 -8.88 0.24 -6.27
N GLN A 142 -10.17 0.44 -6.01
CA GLN A 142 -11.22 0.46 -7.02
C GLN A 142 -11.48 1.91 -7.45
N ASP A 143 -10.60 2.44 -8.32
CA ASP A 143 -10.71 3.70 -9.09
C ASP A 143 -11.33 4.92 -8.37
N GLU A 144 -10.60 6.04 -8.31
CA GLU A 144 -11.07 7.31 -7.71
C GLU A 144 -12.42 7.78 -8.28
N LYS A 145 -12.80 7.30 -9.47
CA LYS A 145 -14.08 7.59 -10.14
C LYS A 145 -15.28 6.80 -9.60
N VAL A 146 -15.08 5.74 -8.82
CA VAL A 146 -16.16 4.85 -8.34
C VAL A 146 -16.63 5.22 -6.93
N LEU A 147 -15.76 5.80 -6.11
CA LEU A 147 -16.11 6.26 -4.76
C LEU A 147 -16.65 7.70 -4.80
N PRO A 148 -17.80 7.99 -4.13
CA PRO A 148 -18.22 9.37 -3.93
C PRO A 148 -17.14 10.16 -3.19
N LYS A 149 -16.93 11.42 -3.61
CA LYS A 149 -15.90 12.31 -3.07
C LYS A 149 -15.99 12.45 -1.55
N GLU A 150 -17.20 12.48 -1.01
CA GLU A 150 -17.47 12.60 0.42
C GLU A 150 -16.97 11.38 1.20
N LEU A 151 -17.11 10.18 0.64
CA LEU A 151 -16.63 8.95 1.28
C LEU A 151 -15.10 8.86 1.24
N TYR A 152 -14.50 9.27 0.12
CA TYR A 152 -13.04 9.37 0.01
C TYR A 152 -12.46 10.31 1.07
N GLU A 153 -13.01 11.51 1.23
CA GLU A 153 -12.55 12.48 2.24
C GLU A 153 -12.66 11.93 3.67
N ILE A 154 -13.75 11.23 4.01
CA ILE A 154 -13.92 10.58 5.32
C ILE A 154 -12.84 9.51 5.54
N LEU A 155 -12.63 8.61 4.57
CA LEU A 155 -11.67 7.52 4.67
C LEU A 155 -10.23 8.04 4.75
N SER A 156 -9.88 9.06 3.96
CA SER A 156 -8.57 9.71 4.02
C SER A 156 -8.33 10.41 5.37
N ARG A 157 -9.35 11.08 5.94
CA ARG A 157 -9.22 11.69 7.28
C ARG A 157 -9.04 10.64 8.37
N VAL A 158 -9.75 9.52 8.30
CA VAL A 158 -9.60 8.40 9.24
C VAL A 158 -8.22 7.75 9.13
N GLN A 159 -7.66 7.67 7.92
CA GLN A 159 -6.30 7.19 7.70
C GLN A 159 -5.24 8.12 8.31
N ASN A 160 -5.47 9.43 8.23
CA ASN A 160 -4.52 10.44 8.74
C ASN A 160 -4.70 10.74 10.24
N SER A 161 -5.78 10.29 10.89
CA SER A 161 -6.09 10.59 12.30
C SER A 161 -5.49 9.59 13.30
N ALA A 162 -4.39 8.93 12.93
CA ALA A 162 -3.75 7.86 13.70
C ALA A 162 -3.28 8.34 15.08
N ASN A 163 -4.16 8.21 16.07
CA ASN A 163 -3.93 8.58 17.45
C ASN A 163 -3.43 7.37 18.24
N HIS A 164 -2.43 7.55 19.12
CA HIS A 164 -1.94 6.43 19.94
C HIS A 164 -2.88 6.11 21.09
N MET A 165 -2.85 4.87 21.58
CA MET A 165 -3.63 4.50 22.77
C MET A 165 -3.03 5.15 24.03
N PRO A 166 -3.86 5.52 25.02
CA PRO A 166 -3.39 6.11 26.26
C PRO A 166 -2.49 5.15 27.04
N GLN A 167 -1.53 5.69 27.79
CA GLN A 167 -0.57 4.91 28.58
C GLN A 167 -1.23 3.87 29.51
N ARG A 168 -2.39 4.20 30.10
CA ARG A 168 -3.12 3.24 30.95
C ARG A 168 -3.58 1.98 30.19
N GLN A 169 -4.01 2.13 28.93
CA GLN A 169 -4.38 0.97 28.10
C GLN A 169 -3.13 0.18 27.73
N LEU A 170 -2.00 0.87 27.48
CA LEU A 170 -0.71 0.24 27.16
C LEU A 170 -0.22 -0.61 28.33
N GLU A 171 -0.16 -0.04 29.52
CA GLU A 171 0.27 -0.75 30.72
C GLU A 171 -0.64 -1.97 31.01
N LYS A 172 -1.95 -1.86 30.76
CA LYS A 172 -2.87 -2.98 30.94
C LYS A 172 -2.63 -4.11 29.95
N VAL A 173 -2.42 -3.81 28.67
CA VAL A 173 -2.12 -4.82 27.65
C VAL A 173 -0.78 -5.48 27.94
N MET A 174 0.27 -4.69 28.20
CA MET A 174 1.59 -5.21 28.53
C MET A 174 1.58 -6.09 29.78
N ALA A 175 0.85 -5.70 30.84
CA ALA A 175 0.75 -6.50 32.06
C ALA A 175 -0.03 -7.81 31.86
N LYS A 176 -1.05 -7.79 30.99
CA LYS A 176 -1.82 -9.00 30.65
C LYS A 176 -0.98 -9.99 29.84
N GLU A 177 -0.22 -9.50 28.86
CA GLU A 177 0.47 -10.33 27.89
C GLU A 177 1.86 -10.77 28.37
N LEU A 178 2.62 -9.88 29.00
CA LEU A 178 4.00 -10.13 29.43
C LEU A 178 4.17 -10.27 30.96
N GLY A 179 3.08 -10.14 31.72
CA GLY A 179 3.05 -10.23 33.18
C GLY A 179 3.14 -8.88 33.91
N ALA A 180 2.74 -8.84 35.18
CA ALA A 180 2.67 -7.60 35.97
C ALA A 180 4.02 -6.84 36.07
N ASN A 181 5.13 -7.58 36.02
CA ASN A 181 6.50 -7.05 36.04
C ASN A 181 7.11 -6.87 34.65
N TRP A 182 6.32 -6.79 33.56
CA TRP A 182 6.84 -6.68 32.19
C TRP A 182 7.92 -5.59 32.01
N LYS A 183 7.86 -4.50 32.78
CA LYS A 183 8.85 -3.41 32.75
C LYS A 183 10.26 -3.89 33.05
N THR A 184 10.44 -4.92 33.89
CA THR A 184 11.77 -5.49 34.20
C THR A 184 12.32 -6.34 33.07
N LYS A 185 11.50 -6.70 32.09
CA LYS A 185 11.93 -7.44 30.90
C LYS A 185 12.65 -6.55 29.87
N PHE A 186 12.59 -5.23 30.02
CA PHE A 186 13.23 -4.27 29.12
C PHE A 186 14.19 -3.37 29.90
N SER A 187 15.35 -3.07 29.34
CA SER A 187 16.26 -2.05 29.90
C SER A 187 15.73 -0.64 29.61
N LYS A 188 15.12 -0.44 28.45
CA LYS A 188 14.44 0.79 28.04
C LYS A 188 13.15 0.48 27.28
N PHE A 189 12.10 1.26 27.50
CA PHE A 189 10.85 1.16 26.76
C PHE A 189 10.22 2.54 26.56
N ASP A 190 10.09 2.98 25.32
CA ASP A 190 9.48 4.27 24.99
C ASP A 190 7.95 4.17 25.02
N LYS A 191 7.32 4.86 25.96
CA LYS A 191 5.86 4.82 26.16
C LYS A 191 5.07 5.52 25.06
N ILE A 192 5.72 6.42 24.32
CA ILE A 192 5.15 7.07 23.13
C ILE A 192 5.54 6.20 21.94
N PRO A 193 4.57 5.70 21.14
CA PRO A 193 4.91 4.86 20.00
C PRO A 193 5.63 5.67 18.92
N MET A 194 6.52 4.99 18.20
CA MET A 194 7.19 5.56 17.02
C MET A 194 6.32 5.53 15.77
N ALA A 195 5.36 4.60 15.72
CA ALA A 195 4.45 4.45 14.59
C ALA A 195 3.10 3.90 15.06
N ALA A 196 2.04 4.31 14.38
CA ALA A 196 0.74 3.66 14.46
C ALA A 196 0.64 2.63 13.34
N ALA A 197 0.14 1.44 13.65
CA ALA A 197 -0.16 0.38 12.69
C ALA A 197 -1.68 0.26 12.52
N SER A 198 -2.13 -0.50 11.50
CA SER A 198 -3.55 -0.71 11.19
C SER A 198 -4.38 -1.05 12.44
N ILE A 199 -3.99 -2.11 13.15
CA ILE A 199 -4.71 -2.64 14.32
C ILE A 199 -3.97 -2.44 15.66
N GLY A 200 -2.89 -1.65 15.67
CA GLY A 200 -1.99 -1.57 16.83
C GLY A 200 -1.02 -0.39 16.77
N GLN A 201 0.02 -0.44 17.59
CA GLN A 201 1.05 0.60 17.65
C GLN A 201 2.43 -0.01 17.94
N VAL A 202 3.48 0.66 17.46
CA VAL A 202 4.86 0.16 17.53
C VAL A 202 5.67 1.05 18.47
N HIS A 203 6.31 0.44 19.45
CA HIS A 203 7.17 1.10 20.44
C HIS A 203 8.63 0.75 20.24
N ALA A 204 9.52 1.72 20.43
CA ALA A 204 10.94 1.44 20.61
C ALA A 204 11.18 0.86 22.01
N ALA A 205 12.02 -0.16 22.08
CA ALA A 205 12.51 -0.70 23.33
C ALA A 205 13.94 -1.23 23.20
N GLU A 206 14.53 -1.58 24.32
CA GLU A 206 15.84 -2.20 24.42
C GLU A 206 15.75 -3.36 25.42
N LEU A 207 16.32 -4.50 25.05
CA LEU A 207 16.39 -5.68 25.90
C LEU A 207 17.54 -5.55 26.91
N PRO A 208 17.53 -6.30 28.02
CA PRO A 208 18.65 -6.34 28.97
C PRO A 208 19.99 -6.76 28.34
N SER A 209 19.96 -7.46 27.21
CA SER A 209 21.13 -7.80 26.40
C SER A 209 21.76 -6.60 25.67
N GLY A 210 21.10 -5.43 25.66
CA GLY A 210 21.48 -4.24 24.89
C GLY A 210 20.93 -4.23 23.46
N GLN A 211 20.20 -5.27 23.04
CA GLN A 211 19.61 -5.31 21.70
C GLN A 211 18.45 -4.33 21.58
N ARG A 212 18.48 -3.50 20.53
CA ARG A 212 17.41 -2.57 20.18
C ARG A 212 16.30 -3.30 19.45
N VAL A 213 15.09 -3.19 19.96
CA VAL A 213 13.91 -3.90 19.45
C VAL A 213 12.74 -2.95 19.23
N VAL A 214 11.79 -3.40 18.42
CA VAL A 214 10.46 -2.81 18.35
C VAL A 214 9.45 -3.77 18.95
N VAL A 215 8.49 -3.21 19.68
CA VAL A 215 7.38 -3.94 20.30
C VAL A 215 6.09 -3.46 19.65
N LYS A 216 5.53 -4.27 18.76
CA LYS A 216 4.25 -4.01 18.08
C LYS A 216 3.13 -4.61 18.92
N ILE A 217 2.19 -3.76 19.33
CA ILE A 217 1.16 -4.07 20.32
C ILE A 217 -0.21 -3.84 19.69
N GLN A 218 -1.08 -4.85 19.72
CA GLN A 218 -2.45 -4.71 19.24
C GLN A 218 -3.28 -3.79 20.13
N TYR A 219 -4.23 -3.08 19.53
CA TYR A 219 -5.20 -2.34 20.32
C TYR A 219 -6.12 -3.31 21.08
N PRO A 220 -6.37 -3.06 22.38
CA PRO A 220 -7.15 -3.98 23.18
C PRO A 220 -8.57 -4.16 22.65
N GLY A 221 -8.94 -5.42 22.42
CA GLY A 221 -10.26 -5.81 21.97
C GLY A 221 -10.44 -5.80 20.44
N VAL A 222 -9.41 -5.47 19.65
CA VAL A 222 -9.52 -5.32 18.19
C VAL A 222 -9.89 -6.65 17.51
N LYS A 223 -9.26 -7.75 17.90
CA LYS A 223 -9.53 -9.08 17.35
C LYS A 223 -10.98 -9.50 17.54
N GLU A 224 -11.55 -9.22 18.71
CA GLU A 224 -12.94 -9.50 19.04
C GLU A 224 -13.93 -8.49 18.44
N SER A 225 -13.44 -7.36 17.91
CA SER A 225 -14.24 -6.28 17.32
C SER A 225 -14.47 -6.41 15.84
N ILE A 226 -13.56 -7.08 15.11
CA ILE A 226 -13.56 -7.14 13.64
C ILE A 226 -14.96 -7.40 13.11
N ASP A 227 -15.62 -8.44 13.62
CA ASP A 227 -16.92 -8.85 13.09
C ASP A 227 -18.01 -7.80 13.35
N SER A 228 -18.05 -7.21 14.56
CA SER A 228 -19.04 -6.17 14.90
C SER A 228 -18.76 -4.84 14.20
N ASP A 229 -17.49 -4.50 14.02
CA ASP A 229 -17.06 -3.24 13.42
C ASP A 229 -17.32 -3.27 11.90
N LEU A 230 -17.03 -4.39 11.23
CA LEU A 230 -17.38 -4.59 9.82
C LEU A 230 -18.90 -4.54 9.59
N ASN A 231 -19.69 -5.18 10.47
CA ASN A 231 -21.14 -5.16 10.35
C ASN A 231 -21.72 -3.76 10.58
N SER A 232 -21.16 -2.99 11.53
CA SER A 232 -21.56 -1.61 11.79
C SER A 232 -21.23 -0.70 10.61
N LEU A 233 -20.06 -0.89 10.01
CA LEU A 233 -19.63 -0.18 8.81
C LEU A 233 -20.54 -0.49 7.62
N LEU A 234 -20.85 -1.77 7.40
CA LEU A 234 -21.78 -2.22 6.37
C LEU A 234 -23.14 -1.53 6.50
N MET A 235 -23.73 -1.58 7.69
CA MET A 235 -25.02 -0.95 7.97
C MET A 235 -25.02 0.54 7.60
N LEU A 236 -23.95 1.28 7.92
CA LEU A 236 -23.84 2.71 7.61
C LEU A 236 -23.63 2.98 6.11
N LEU A 237 -22.80 2.18 5.44
CA LEU A 237 -22.57 2.32 3.99
C LEU A 237 -23.83 2.00 3.19
N THR A 238 -24.60 1.00 3.61
CA THR A 238 -25.91 0.68 3.02
C THR A 238 -26.94 1.77 3.31
N ALA A 239 -27.04 2.24 4.56
CA ALA A 239 -28.01 3.29 4.94
C ALA A 239 -27.73 4.64 4.27
N SER A 240 -26.46 4.97 3.99
CA SER A 240 -26.08 6.24 3.37
C SER A 240 -26.31 6.30 1.85
N SER A 241 -26.67 5.18 1.21
CA SER A 241 -26.81 5.09 -0.26
C SER A 241 -25.59 5.63 -1.02
N LEU A 242 -24.41 5.61 -0.39
CA LEU A 242 -23.13 6.06 -0.95
C LEU A 242 -22.49 5.01 -1.85
N LEU A 243 -22.95 3.75 -1.75
CA LEU A 243 -22.37 2.67 -2.51
C LEU A 243 -23.00 2.60 -3.91
N PRO A 244 -22.19 2.52 -4.98
CA PRO A 244 -22.65 2.21 -6.33
C PRO A 244 -23.49 0.93 -6.37
N LYS A 245 -24.60 0.96 -7.12
CA LYS A 245 -25.36 -0.27 -7.44
C LYS A 245 -24.45 -1.23 -8.21
N GLY A 246 -24.20 -2.42 -7.69
CA GLY A 246 -23.37 -3.44 -8.33
C GLY A 246 -22.01 -3.74 -7.66
N LEU A 247 -21.65 -3.04 -6.58
CA LEU A 247 -20.53 -3.46 -5.73
C LEU A 247 -20.89 -4.79 -5.06
N PHE A 248 -20.15 -5.87 -5.33
CA PHE A 248 -20.22 -7.15 -4.61
C PHE A 248 -19.65 -6.98 -3.19
N LEU A 249 -20.29 -6.13 -2.40
CA LEU A 249 -19.82 -5.65 -1.11
C LEU A 249 -19.67 -6.80 -0.11
N ASP A 250 -20.55 -7.79 -0.17
CA ASP A 250 -20.50 -8.96 0.71
C ASP A 250 -19.21 -9.76 0.54
N LYS A 251 -18.75 -9.96 -0.70
CA LYS A 251 -17.49 -10.66 -0.98
C LYS A 251 -16.28 -9.81 -0.59
N THR A 252 -16.29 -8.51 -0.89
CA THR A 252 -15.22 -7.59 -0.49
C THR A 252 -15.09 -7.53 1.04
N ILE A 253 -16.21 -7.49 1.76
CA ILE A 253 -16.22 -7.48 3.23
C ILE A 253 -15.79 -8.83 3.80
N ALA A 254 -16.20 -9.95 3.20
CA ALA A 254 -15.75 -11.28 3.61
C ALA A 254 -14.22 -11.39 3.49
N ASN A 255 -13.65 -10.91 2.39
CA ASN A 255 -12.20 -10.88 2.19
C ASN A 255 -11.51 -9.94 3.20
N ALA A 256 -12.06 -8.74 3.40
CA ALA A 256 -11.54 -7.79 4.40
C ALA A 256 -11.55 -8.40 5.81
N ARG A 257 -12.60 -9.14 6.16
CA ARG A 257 -12.73 -9.85 7.44
C ARG A 257 -11.62 -10.88 7.63
N THR A 258 -11.35 -11.68 6.60
CA THR A 258 -10.27 -12.67 6.62
C THR A 258 -8.90 -12.01 6.75
N GLU A 259 -8.62 -10.98 5.94
CA GLU A 259 -7.35 -10.25 6.00
C GLU A 259 -7.13 -9.58 7.37
N LEU A 260 -8.15 -8.92 7.93
CA LEU A 260 -8.08 -8.31 9.27
C LEU A 260 -7.82 -9.35 10.37
N LYS A 261 -8.41 -10.55 10.24
CA LYS A 261 -8.16 -11.66 11.18
C LYS A 261 -6.72 -12.16 11.07
N TRP A 262 -6.16 -12.22 9.88
CA TRP A 262 -4.74 -12.55 9.69
C TRP A 262 -3.81 -11.47 10.23
N GLU A 263 -4.14 -10.19 10.05
CA GLU A 263 -3.37 -9.08 10.65
C GLU A 263 -3.37 -9.14 12.19
N CYS A 264 -4.44 -9.65 12.81
CA CYS A 264 -4.53 -9.82 14.27
C CYS A 264 -3.87 -11.11 14.78
N ASP A 265 -3.28 -11.95 13.93
CA ASP A 265 -2.57 -13.16 14.33
C ASP A 265 -1.06 -12.92 14.31
N TYR A 266 -0.53 -12.33 15.39
CA TYR A 266 0.89 -12.04 15.52
C TYR A 266 1.77 -13.28 15.63
N ASN A 267 1.24 -14.42 16.07
CA ASN A 267 1.99 -15.69 16.01
C ASN A 267 2.16 -16.15 14.56
N ARG A 268 1.16 -15.94 13.70
CA ARG A 268 1.27 -16.21 12.26
C ARG A 268 2.28 -15.29 11.60
N GLU A 269 2.27 -13.99 11.92
CA GLU A 269 3.29 -13.03 11.45
C GLU A 269 4.69 -13.41 11.94
N ALA A 270 4.86 -13.78 13.21
CA ALA A 270 6.12 -14.23 13.79
C ALA A 270 6.70 -15.46 13.08
N ARG A 271 5.87 -16.49 12.81
CA ARG A 271 6.29 -17.66 12.04
C ARG A 271 6.70 -17.32 10.61
N ALA A 272 6.00 -16.38 9.97
CA ALA A 272 6.33 -15.92 8.64
C ALA A 272 7.68 -15.18 8.62
N LEU A 273 7.89 -14.27 9.58
CA LEU A 273 9.16 -13.57 9.79
C LEU A 273 10.33 -14.53 9.98
N GLN A 274 10.21 -15.49 10.91
CA GLN A 274 11.24 -16.50 11.14
C GLN A 274 11.54 -17.34 9.89
N LYS A 275 10.50 -17.68 9.12
CA LYS A 275 10.67 -18.40 7.85
C LYS A 275 11.44 -17.56 6.82
N PHE A 276 11.08 -16.29 6.65
CA PHE A 276 11.76 -15.39 5.72
C PHE A 276 13.19 -15.06 6.17
N GLU A 277 13.41 -14.90 7.48
CA GLU A 277 14.75 -14.76 8.05
C GLU A 277 15.64 -15.95 7.71
N ALA A 278 15.11 -17.18 7.81
CA ALA A 278 15.84 -18.38 7.43
C ALA A 278 16.10 -18.47 5.92
N LEU A 279 15.10 -18.12 5.09
CA LEU A 279 15.21 -18.13 3.62
C LEU A 279 16.20 -17.09 3.09
N LEU A 280 16.33 -15.95 3.78
CA LEU A 280 17.15 -14.81 3.35
C LEU A 280 18.42 -14.62 4.20
N LYS A 281 18.76 -15.60 5.05
CA LYS A 281 19.86 -15.49 6.02
C LYS A 281 21.19 -15.07 5.40
N ASP A 282 21.53 -15.65 4.27
CA ASP A 282 22.80 -15.41 3.55
C ASP A 282 22.62 -14.48 2.34
N ASP A 283 21.45 -13.84 2.21
CA ASP A 283 21.19 -12.93 1.10
C ASP A 283 21.95 -11.60 1.30
N PRO A 284 22.72 -11.14 0.30
CA PRO A 284 23.52 -9.92 0.43
C PRO A 284 22.68 -8.65 0.37
N ALA A 285 21.47 -8.69 -0.21
CA ALA A 285 20.63 -7.53 -0.45
C ALA A 285 19.50 -7.37 0.58
N PHE A 286 19.08 -8.44 1.24
CA PHE A 286 17.95 -8.41 2.18
C PHE A 286 18.35 -8.60 3.64
N GLU A 287 17.51 -8.04 4.52
CA GLU A 287 17.55 -8.25 5.96
C GLU A 287 16.12 -8.35 6.50
N VAL A 288 15.88 -9.31 7.38
CA VAL A 288 14.57 -9.57 7.99
C VAL A 288 14.73 -9.45 9.51
N PRO A 289 13.82 -8.78 10.23
CA PRO A 289 13.96 -8.60 11.66
C PRO A 289 13.81 -9.92 12.38
N HIS A 290 14.78 -10.22 13.24
CA HIS A 290 14.73 -11.35 14.14
C HIS A 290 13.57 -11.20 15.12
N VAL A 291 12.72 -12.23 15.22
CA VAL A 291 11.62 -12.26 16.19
C VAL A 291 12.14 -12.83 17.51
N PHE A 292 11.79 -12.18 18.62
CA PHE A 292 12.10 -12.64 19.97
C PHE A 292 10.88 -13.39 20.55
N PRO A 293 10.85 -14.74 20.54
CA PRO A 293 9.66 -15.51 20.90
C PRO A 293 9.26 -15.32 22.36
N GLU A 294 10.22 -15.15 23.26
CA GLU A 294 9.99 -14.94 24.70
C GLU A 294 9.36 -13.58 25.05
N TYR A 295 9.31 -12.67 24.07
CA TYR A 295 8.63 -11.36 24.14
C TYR A 295 7.46 -11.26 23.16
N THR A 296 7.05 -12.38 22.55
CA THR A 296 5.96 -12.45 21.57
C THR A 296 4.80 -13.26 22.14
N THR A 297 3.58 -12.75 21.95
CA THR A 297 2.32 -13.33 22.42
C THR A 297 1.26 -13.20 21.32
N ASP A 298 0.02 -13.58 21.63
CA ASP A 298 -1.11 -13.41 20.71
C ASP A 298 -1.36 -11.94 20.29
N ASN A 299 -1.00 -10.98 21.16
CA ASN A 299 -1.30 -9.55 20.96
C ASN A 299 -0.04 -8.66 20.92
N ILE A 300 1.15 -9.23 21.09
CA ILE A 300 2.43 -8.52 21.05
C ILE A 300 3.40 -9.29 20.17
N ILE A 301 4.05 -8.61 19.23
CA ILE A 301 5.22 -9.16 18.53
C ILE A 301 6.41 -8.25 18.77
N THR A 302 7.51 -8.87 19.20
CA THR A 302 8.77 -8.19 19.48
C THR A 302 9.83 -8.65 18.51
N MET A 303 10.46 -7.71 17.81
CA MET A 303 11.44 -8.02 16.77
C MET A 303 12.58 -6.99 16.73
N THR A 304 13.69 -7.32 16.09
CA THR A 304 14.84 -6.41 15.93
C THR A 304 14.40 -5.07 15.33
N ARG A 305 14.90 -3.97 15.89
CA ARG A 305 14.63 -2.63 15.36
C ARG A 305 15.45 -2.38 14.11
N MET A 306 14.75 -2.17 13.00
CA MET A 306 15.30 -1.77 11.71
C MET A 306 15.55 -0.27 11.64
N GLU A 307 16.57 0.16 10.89
CA GLU A 307 17.07 1.55 10.89
C GLU A 307 17.10 2.19 9.49
N GLY A 308 16.58 1.50 8.48
CA GLY A 308 16.47 2.00 7.12
C GLY A 308 15.43 3.10 6.96
N THR A 309 15.46 3.73 5.79
CA THR A 309 14.46 4.71 5.36
C THR A 309 13.51 4.06 4.36
N GLU A 310 12.20 4.30 4.49
CA GLU A 310 11.20 3.81 3.55
C GLU A 310 11.60 4.08 2.09
N ILE A 311 11.58 3.04 1.25
CA ILE A 311 12.12 3.10 -0.13
C ILE A 311 11.47 4.19 -0.99
N MET A 312 10.19 4.51 -0.75
CA MET A 312 9.45 5.54 -1.48
C MET A 312 9.69 6.95 -0.96
N LYS A 313 10.32 7.09 0.21
CA LYS A 313 10.62 8.38 0.85
C LYS A 313 12.12 8.64 0.95
N LEU A 314 12.93 7.90 0.20
CA LEU A 314 14.38 8.09 0.17
C LEU A 314 14.72 9.49 -0.37
N PRO A 315 15.29 10.38 0.44
CA PRO A 315 15.68 11.70 -0.02
C PRO A 315 16.88 11.57 -0.97
N LYS A 316 16.74 12.09 -2.20
CA LYS A 316 17.85 12.21 -3.17
C LYS A 316 18.60 10.88 -3.47
N ALA A 317 17.89 9.74 -3.53
CA ALA A 317 18.50 8.46 -3.90
C ALA A 317 19.12 8.51 -5.32
N SER A 318 20.35 7.99 -5.46
CA SER A 318 21.01 7.84 -6.76
C SER A 318 20.26 6.86 -7.66
N GLN A 319 20.40 7.00 -8.98
CA GLN A 319 19.78 6.07 -9.92
C GLN A 319 20.27 4.63 -9.72
N GLU A 320 21.53 4.45 -9.35
CA GLU A 320 22.12 3.16 -8.98
C GLU A 320 21.37 2.52 -7.80
N THR A 321 21.09 3.28 -6.74
CA THR A 321 20.32 2.79 -5.59
C THR A 321 18.91 2.41 -5.99
N LYS A 322 18.26 3.22 -6.84
CA LYS A 322 16.90 2.92 -7.33
C LYS A 322 16.84 1.67 -8.18
N ASN A 323 17.82 1.46 -9.06
CA ASN A 323 17.96 0.25 -9.85
C ASN A 323 18.23 -0.96 -8.94
N PHE A 324 19.15 -0.84 -7.97
CA PHE A 324 19.45 -1.89 -6.99
C PHE A 324 18.21 -2.34 -6.22
N ILE A 325 17.43 -1.39 -5.67
CA ILE A 325 16.21 -1.69 -4.93
C ILE A 325 15.18 -2.39 -5.82
N SER A 326 14.95 -1.85 -7.01
CA SER A 326 13.94 -2.37 -7.95
C SER A 326 14.31 -3.76 -8.47
N GLU A 327 15.58 -3.97 -8.81
CA GLU A 327 16.10 -5.26 -9.29
C GLU A 327 16.03 -6.33 -8.20
N ASN A 328 16.43 -6.01 -6.96
CA ASN A 328 16.35 -6.99 -5.87
C ASN A 328 14.91 -7.29 -5.46
N ILE A 329 14.01 -6.30 -5.42
CA ILE A 329 12.58 -6.56 -5.12
C ILE A 329 11.94 -7.42 -6.23
N MET A 330 12.32 -7.21 -7.50
CA MET A 330 11.91 -8.09 -8.60
C MET A 330 12.44 -9.51 -8.40
N ARG A 331 13.73 -9.64 -8.08
CA ARG A 331 14.39 -10.92 -7.79
C ARG A 331 13.66 -11.67 -6.66
N LEU A 332 13.44 -11.00 -5.52
CA LEU A 332 12.73 -11.56 -4.37
C LEU A 332 11.34 -12.06 -4.78
N CYS A 333 10.58 -11.30 -5.55
CA CYS A 333 9.25 -11.73 -6.00
C CYS A 333 9.30 -13.00 -6.85
N LEU A 334 10.30 -13.14 -7.73
CA LEU A 334 10.46 -14.34 -8.53
C LEU A 334 10.86 -15.54 -7.65
N GLU A 335 11.75 -15.34 -6.67
CA GLU A 335 12.17 -16.37 -5.70
C GLU A 335 11.03 -16.80 -4.78
N GLU A 336 10.23 -15.86 -4.26
CA GLU A 336 9.05 -16.12 -3.42
C GLU A 336 8.09 -17.11 -4.08
N ILE A 337 7.92 -16.98 -5.40
CA ILE A 337 7.01 -17.81 -6.19
C ILE A 337 7.70 -19.12 -6.59
N ALA A 338 8.85 -19.04 -7.27
CA ALA A 338 9.45 -20.19 -7.93
C ALA A 338 10.27 -21.09 -6.99
N THR A 339 10.91 -20.49 -5.98
CA THR A 339 11.84 -21.17 -5.07
C THR A 339 11.20 -21.41 -3.71
N PHE A 340 10.71 -20.36 -3.05
CA PHE A 340 10.18 -20.45 -1.69
C PHE A 340 8.79 -21.06 -1.64
N LYS A 341 8.02 -20.93 -2.75
CA LYS A 341 6.59 -21.30 -2.84
C LYS A 341 5.77 -20.70 -1.69
N TYR A 342 6.24 -19.55 -1.19
CA TYR A 342 5.75 -18.85 -0.02
C TYR A 342 6.04 -17.37 -0.22
N MET A 343 4.99 -16.56 -0.27
CA MET A 343 5.09 -15.19 -0.76
C MET A 343 4.38 -14.22 0.17
N GLN A 344 4.99 -13.06 0.39
CA GLN A 344 4.34 -11.90 0.97
C GLN A 344 3.46 -11.21 -0.07
N THR A 345 2.14 -11.27 0.09
CA THR A 345 1.21 -10.78 -0.95
C THR A 345 0.80 -9.32 -0.81
N ASP A 346 1.20 -8.63 0.26
CA ASP A 346 0.84 -7.23 0.49
C ASP A 346 1.80 -6.29 -0.28
N PRO A 347 1.32 -5.47 -1.25
CA PRO A 347 2.16 -4.56 -2.01
C PRO A 347 2.42 -3.22 -1.27
N ASN A 348 2.48 -3.21 0.06
CA ASN A 348 2.70 -2.00 0.83
C ASN A 348 4.20 -1.64 0.92
N TRP A 349 4.63 -0.70 0.07
CA TRP A 349 6.02 -0.22 0.03
C TRP A 349 6.49 0.50 1.30
N ALA A 350 5.58 0.87 2.21
CA ALA A 350 5.95 1.41 3.52
C ALA A 350 6.66 0.37 4.41
N ASN A 351 6.48 -0.93 4.12
CA ASN A 351 7.09 -2.04 4.85
C ASN A 351 8.47 -2.45 4.31
N PHE A 352 9.01 -1.70 3.34
CA PHE A 352 10.32 -1.90 2.75
C PHE A 352 11.19 -0.69 3.08
N LEU A 353 12.24 -0.91 3.86
CA LEU A 353 13.20 0.13 4.18
C LEU A 353 14.50 -0.14 3.45
N TYR A 354 15.21 0.91 3.05
CA TYR A 354 16.58 0.80 2.57
C TYR A 354 17.53 1.41 3.60
N ASN A 355 18.48 0.61 4.05
CA ASN A 355 19.50 1.02 4.99
C ASN A 355 20.76 1.43 4.23
N GLY A 356 21.02 2.73 4.17
CA GLY A 356 22.17 3.27 3.44
C GLY A 356 23.53 2.87 4.00
N ARG A 357 23.60 2.45 5.28
CA ARG A 357 24.86 2.01 5.91
C ARG A 357 25.21 0.58 5.56
N THR A 358 24.23 -0.34 5.65
CA THR A 358 24.43 -1.76 5.30
C THR A 358 24.25 -2.03 3.81
N LYS A 359 23.66 -1.08 3.07
CA LYS A 359 23.20 -1.21 1.68
C LYS A 359 22.22 -2.37 1.48
N LYS A 360 21.45 -2.70 2.52
CA LYS A 360 20.41 -3.73 2.49
C LYS A 360 19.00 -3.16 2.46
N ILE A 361 18.08 -3.96 1.97
CA ILE A 361 16.63 -3.74 2.00
C ILE A 361 16.08 -4.52 3.20
N GLU A 362 15.58 -3.79 4.19
CA GLU A 362 14.98 -4.34 5.39
C GLU A 362 13.48 -4.57 5.17
N LEU A 363 13.01 -5.79 5.43
CA LEU A 363 11.63 -6.23 5.18
C LEU A 363 10.86 -6.34 6.50
N LEU A 364 9.87 -5.47 6.73
CA LEU A 364 9.26 -5.34 8.06
C LEU A 364 8.06 -6.24 8.32
N ASP A 365 7.22 -6.50 7.31
CA ASP A 365 5.87 -7.04 7.50
C ASP A 365 5.62 -8.26 6.61
N PHE A 366 5.28 -9.37 7.26
CA PHE A 366 4.95 -10.63 6.62
C PHE A 366 3.56 -11.15 7.01
N GLY A 367 2.70 -10.28 7.56
CA GLY A 367 1.35 -10.60 8.02
C GLY A 367 0.42 -11.09 6.92
N ALA A 368 0.68 -10.78 5.65
CA ALA A 368 -0.06 -11.29 4.50
C ALA A 368 0.61 -12.49 3.81
N SER A 369 1.63 -13.11 4.41
CA SER A 369 2.38 -14.19 3.74
C SER A 369 1.59 -15.48 3.67
N ARG A 370 1.66 -16.20 2.54
CA ARG A 370 0.93 -17.47 2.37
C ARG A 370 1.69 -18.46 1.50
N PRO A 371 1.49 -19.78 1.71
CA PRO A 371 2.03 -20.81 0.83
C PRO A 371 1.20 -20.90 -0.45
N PHE A 372 1.83 -21.42 -1.51
CA PHE A 372 1.16 -21.77 -2.75
C PHE A 372 1.37 -23.26 -3.04
N ALA A 373 0.32 -23.90 -3.58
CA ALA A 373 0.41 -25.29 -3.99
C ALA A 373 1.41 -25.46 -5.13
N GLU A 374 2.21 -26.53 -5.08
CA GLU A 374 3.27 -26.78 -6.05
C GLU A 374 2.76 -26.92 -7.49
N ASP A 375 1.64 -27.63 -7.67
CA ASP A 375 0.99 -27.78 -8.98
C ASP A 375 0.56 -26.42 -9.57
N PHE A 376 0.01 -25.54 -8.73
CA PHE A 376 -0.39 -24.19 -9.14
C PHE A 376 0.83 -23.36 -9.55
N ILE A 377 1.90 -23.36 -8.75
CA ILE A 377 3.15 -22.65 -9.08
C ILE A 377 3.75 -23.17 -10.38
N LEU A 378 3.79 -24.48 -10.57
CA LEU A 378 4.31 -25.11 -11.78
C LEU A 378 3.56 -24.63 -13.03
N LYS A 379 2.22 -24.70 -13.01
CA LYS A 379 1.36 -24.24 -14.10
C LYS A 379 1.51 -22.74 -14.35
N TYR A 380 1.58 -21.94 -13.29
CA TYR A 380 1.76 -20.50 -13.38
C TYR A 380 3.13 -20.12 -13.98
N ARG A 381 4.19 -20.83 -13.61
CA ARG A 381 5.52 -20.66 -14.20
C ARG A 381 5.55 -20.98 -15.69
N LYS A 382 4.89 -22.07 -16.10
CA LYS A 382 4.71 -22.42 -17.52
C LYS A 382 3.93 -21.34 -18.26
N LEU A 383 2.80 -20.88 -17.71
CA LEU A 383 1.99 -19.81 -18.29
C LEU A 383 2.84 -18.57 -18.62
N LEU A 384 3.59 -18.06 -17.64
CA LEU A 384 4.44 -16.88 -17.87
C LEU A 384 5.61 -17.18 -18.81
N THR A 385 6.14 -18.41 -18.83
CA THR A 385 7.18 -18.80 -19.79
C THR A 385 6.63 -18.80 -21.22
N TYR A 386 5.44 -19.35 -21.47
CA TYR A 386 4.77 -19.22 -22.77
C TYR A 386 4.52 -17.76 -23.13
N ALA A 387 4.16 -16.93 -22.15
CA ALA A 387 3.98 -15.50 -22.34
C ALA A 387 5.28 -14.81 -22.79
N THR A 388 6.44 -15.14 -22.21
CA THR A 388 7.72 -14.56 -22.65
C THR A 388 8.09 -15.01 -24.07
N LEU A 389 7.76 -16.25 -24.45
CA LEU A 389 7.97 -16.79 -25.79
C LEU A 389 6.95 -16.33 -26.85
N ARG A 390 5.93 -15.54 -26.45
CA ARG A 390 4.78 -15.14 -27.30
C ARG A 390 3.98 -16.33 -27.84
N ASP A 391 4.02 -17.47 -27.15
CA ASP A 391 3.20 -18.62 -27.48
C ASP A 391 1.78 -18.41 -26.97
N ARG A 392 0.92 -17.87 -27.85
CA ARG A 392 -0.51 -17.64 -27.55
C ARG A 392 -1.24 -18.94 -27.22
N LYS A 393 -0.91 -20.04 -27.92
CA LYS A 393 -1.59 -21.32 -27.76
C LYS A 393 -1.24 -21.93 -26.40
N GLY A 394 0.06 -22.01 -26.08
CA GLY A 394 0.52 -22.48 -24.77
C GLY A 394 -0.01 -21.61 -23.62
N ALA A 395 -0.04 -20.28 -23.79
CA ALA A 395 -0.62 -19.38 -22.80
C ALA A 395 -2.13 -19.60 -22.59
N TYR A 396 -2.89 -19.84 -23.66
CA TYR A 396 -4.31 -20.17 -23.59
C TYR A 396 -4.55 -21.53 -22.89
N GLU A 397 -3.85 -22.59 -23.32
CA GLU A 397 -4.00 -23.93 -22.75
C GLU A 397 -3.66 -23.95 -21.25
N MET A 398 -2.57 -23.29 -20.84
CA MET A 398 -2.25 -23.15 -19.42
C MET A 398 -3.28 -22.32 -18.66
N SER A 399 -3.83 -21.28 -19.28
CA SER A 399 -4.89 -20.47 -18.66
C SER A 399 -6.16 -21.27 -18.41
N VAL A 400 -6.51 -22.22 -19.29
CA VAL A 400 -7.61 -23.17 -19.06
C VAL A 400 -7.30 -24.13 -17.92
N GLN A 401 -6.08 -24.70 -17.89
CA GLN A 401 -5.67 -25.63 -16.82
C GLN A 401 -5.56 -24.97 -15.43
N LEU A 402 -5.25 -23.66 -15.40
CA LEU A 402 -5.26 -22.84 -14.18
C LEU A 402 -6.66 -22.39 -13.77
N GLY A 403 -7.69 -22.67 -14.57
CA GLY A 403 -9.07 -22.25 -14.30
C GLY A 403 -9.32 -20.76 -14.53
N TYR A 404 -8.47 -20.06 -15.30
CA TYR A 404 -8.69 -18.66 -15.68
C TYR A 404 -9.72 -18.54 -16.80
N LEU A 405 -9.83 -19.60 -17.61
CA LEU A 405 -10.77 -19.75 -18.70
C LEU A 405 -11.40 -21.15 -18.59
N THR A 406 -12.68 -21.25 -18.91
CA THR A 406 -13.41 -22.52 -19.04
C THR A 406 -13.18 -23.16 -20.42
N GLY A 407 -12.77 -22.35 -21.40
CA GLY A 407 -12.67 -22.72 -22.81
C GLY A 407 -13.94 -22.44 -23.61
N LEU A 408 -15.04 -22.09 -22.94
CA LEU A 408 -16.34 -21.77 -23.55
C LEU A 408 -16.54 -20.26 -23.77
N GLU A 409 -15.56 -19.43 -23.41
CA GLU A 409 -15.63 -17.98 -23.59
C GLU A 409 -15.70 -17.58 -25.08
N SER A 410 -16.22 -16.38 -25.33
CA SER A 410 -16.15 -15.69 -26.62
C SER A 410 -14.69 -15.58 -27.09
N GLN A 411 -14.49 -15.49 -28.41
CA GLN A 411 -13.16 -15.30 -28.97
C GLN A 411 -12.53 -13.97 -28.50
N SER A 412 -13.33 -12.90 -28.38
CA SER A 412 -12.93 -11.62 -27.82
C SER A 412 -12.35 -11.75 -26.41
N MET A 413 -13.01 -12.50 -25.53
CA MET A 413 -12.56 -12.71 -24.16
C MET A 413 -11.28 -13.56 -24.11
N LYS A 414 -11.19 -14.62 -24.93
CA LYS A 414 -9.98 -15.44 -25.05
C LYS A 414 -8.78 -14.59 -25.48
N ASP A 415 -8.95 -13.78 -26.52
CA ASP A 415 -7.88 -12.92 -27.02
C ASP A 415 -7.49 -11.84 -26.01
N ALA A 416 -8.45 -11.18 -25.37
CA ALA A 416 -8.17 -10.17 -24.35
C ALA A 416 -7.42 -10.74 -23.13
N HIS A 417 -7.76 -11.95 -22.69
CA HIS A 417 -7.04 -12.64 -21.62
C HIS A 417 -5.61 -12.99 -22.04
N VAL A 418 -5.46 -13.65 -23.19
CA VAL A 418 -4.13 -14.06 -23.70
C VAL A 418 -3.25 -12.83 -23.93
N ASP A 419 -3.79 -11.74 -24.51
CA ASP A 419 -3.08 -10.47 -24.70
C ASP A 419 -2.61 -9.87 -23.37
N SER A 420 -3.46 -9.93 -22.33
CA SER A 420 -3.11 -9.45 -21.00
C SER A 420 -1.97 -10.25 -20.37
N VAL A 421 -1.99 -11.59 -20.51
CA VAL A 421 -0.92 -12.47 -20.05
C VAL A 421 0.38 -12.23 -20.82
N LEU A 422 0.31 -12.12 -22.14
CA LEU A 422 1.47 -11.82 -22.98
C LEU A 422 2.04 -10.44 -22.66
N THR A 423 1.20 -9.46 -22.36
CA THR A 423 1.64 -8.12 -21.95
C THR A 423 2.35 -8.16 -20.60
N LEU A 424 1.85 -8.95 -19.63
CA LEU A 424 2.50 -9.17 -18.35
C LEU A 424 3.89 -9.81 -18.49
N GLY A 425 4.07 -10.70 -19.47
CA GLY A 425 5.35 -11.33 -19.77
C GLY A 425 6.38 -10.43 -20.46
N GLU A 426 5.99 -9.25 -20.96
CA GLU A 426 6.84 -8.38 -21.78
C GLU A 426 8.17 -7.95 -21.11
N PRO A 427 8.20 -7.52 -19.84
CA PRO A 427 9.45 -7.11 -19.19
C PRO A 427 10.48 -8.24 -19.10
N PHE A 428 10.02 -9.50 -19.11
CA PHE A 428 10.86 -10.68 -18.97
C PHE A 428 11.36 -11.23 -20.33
N ARG A 429 11.11 -10.52 -21.43
CA ARG A 429 11.48 -10.95 -22.78
C ARG A 429 12.84 -10.44 -23.20
N GLY A 430 13.43 -11.17 -24.15
CA GLY A 430 14.55 -10.71 -24.94
C GLY A 430 15.90 -11.14 -24.39
N ASP A 431 16.89 -10.31 -24.66
CA ASP A 431 18.28 -10.54 -24.32
C ASP A 431 18.49 -10.39 -22.80
N VAL A 432 19.19 -11.36 -22.20
CA VAL A 432 19.46 -11.36 -20.75
C VAL A 432 20.41 -10.23 -20.35
N ASP A 433 21.23 -9.75 -21.28
CA ASP A 433 22.18 -8.66 -21.02
C ASP A 433 21.53 -7.27 -21.17
N LYS A 434 20.26 -7.21 -21.60
CA LYS A 434 19.52 -5.95 -21.72
C LYS A 434 18.62 -5.71 -20.52
N SER A 435 18.73 -4.51 -19.97
CA SER A 435 17.80 -4.01 -18.97
C SER A 435 16.50 -3.52 -19.61
N PHE A 436 15.38 -3.75 -18.95
CA PHE A 436 14.08 -3.17 -19.28
C PHE A 436 13.90 -1.84 -18.52
N ASP A 437 13.64 -0.75 -19.25
CA ASP A 437 13.39 0.57 -18.67
C ASP A 437 11.90 0.71 -18.28
N PHE A 438 11.64 0.89 -16.99
CA PHE A 438 10.29 1.03 -16.46
C PHE A 438 9.74 2.46 -16.51
N LYS A 439 10.54 3.47 -16.87
CA LYS A 439 10.13 4.88 -16.83
C LYS A 439 8.93 5.17 -17.75
N ASP A 440 8.93 4.60 -18.95
CA ASP A 440 7.91 4.80 -19.98
C ASP A 440 7.09 3.53 -20.24
N GLN A 441 7.07 2.58 -19.29
CA GLN A 441 6.35 1.31 -19.46
C GLN A 441 4.83 1.51 -19.53
N THR A 442 4.17 0.75 -20.40
CA THR A 442 2.71 0.77 -20.57
C THR A 442 2.04 -0.56 -20.22
N VAL A 443 2.78 -1.50 -19.62
CA VAL A 443 2.30 -2.85 -19.27
C VAL A 443 1.04 -2.77 -18.39
N SER A 444 1.10 -1.98 -17.31
CA SER A 444 -0.03 -1.83 -16.38
C SER A 444 -1.27 -1.20 -17.04
N ASP A 445 -1.08 -0.21 -17.91
CA ASP A 445 -2.19 0.47 -18.60
C ASP A 445 -2.86 -0.43 -19.63
N ARG A 446 -2.07 -1.18 -20.40
CA ARG A 446 -2.58 -2.14 -21.39
C ARG A 446 -3.35 -3.29 -20.74
N ILE A 447 -2.87 -3.80 -19.61
CA ILE A 447 -3.61 -4.80 -18.83
C ILE A 447 -4.94 -4.21 -18.33
N ARG A 448 -4.92 -2.97 -17.80
CA ARG A 448 -6.14 -2.28 -17.34
C ARG A 448 -7.16 -2.08 -18.47
N GLY A 449 -6.71 -1.77 -19.68
CA GLY A 449 -7.57 -1.61 -20.86
C GLY A 449 -8.45 -2.84 -21.15
N ASN A 450 -7.96 -4.04 -20.82
CA ASN A 450 -8.69 -5.29 -21.04
C ASN A 450 -9.58 -5.69 -19.84
N ILE A 451 -9.43 -5.10 -18.65
CA ILE A 451 -10.16 -5.51 -17.44
C ILE A 451 -11.67 -5.36 -17.61
N GLY A 452 -12.15 -4.29 -18.25
CA GLY A 452 -13.59 -4.06 -18.44
C GLY A 452 -14.25 -5.17 -19.26
N LEU A 453 -13.65 -5.53 -20.40
CA LEU A 453 -14.11 -6.63 -21.25
C LEU A 453 -14.05 -7.96 -20.49
N MET A 454 -12.94 -8.22 -19.80
CA MET A 454 -12.75 -9.42 -19.02
C MET A 454 -13.76 -9.57 -17.87
N LEU A 455 -14.12 -8.49 -17.18
CA LEU A 455 -15.13 -8.54 -16.12
C LEU A 455 -16.54 -8.78 -16.66
N ASN A 456 -16.85 -8.31 -17.87
CA ASN A 456 -18.16 -8.44 -18.48
C ASN A 456 -18.39 -9.82 -19.13
N GLU A 457 -17.35 -10.40 -19.74
CA GLU A 457 -17.48 -11.62 -20.55
C GLU A 457 -16.91 -12.89 -19.87
N ARG A 458 -16.31 -12.79 -18.67
CA ARG A 458 -15.81 -13.98 -17.95
C ARG A 458 -16.94 -14.89 -17.50
N LEU A 459 -16.77 -16.17 -17.77
CA LEU A 459 -17.70 -17.23 -17.35
C LEU A 459 -17.36 -17.83 -15.97
N CYS A 460 -16.13 -17.66 -15.49
CA CYS A 460 -15.70 -18.11 -14.17
C CYS A 460 -14.84 -17.06 -13.44
N PRO A 461 -14.94 -16.97 -12.10
CA PRO A 461 -13.97 -16.20 -11.32
C PRO A 461 -12.62 -16.94 -11.34
N PRO A 462 -11.49 -16.22 -11.50
CA PRO A 462 -10.18 -16.84 -11.36
C PRO A 462 -9.96 -17.33 -9.90
N PRO A 463 -9.04 -18.28 -9.69
CA PRO A 463 -8.65 -18.74 -8.37
C PRO A 463 -8.23 -17.59 -7.45
N GLU A 464 -8.50 -17.73 -6.15
CA GLU A 464 -8.13 -16.73 -5.14
C GLU A 464 -6.60 -16.50 -5.10
N GLU A 465 -5.85 -17.54 -5.42
CA GLU A 465 -4.39 -17.55 -5.48
C GLU A 465 -3.84 -16.54 -6.51
N THR A 466 -4.54 -16.40 -7.63
CA THR A 466 -4.15 -15.59 -8.79
C THR A 466 -4.21 -14.10 -8.51
N TYR A 467 -5.23 -13.66 -7.77
CA TYR A 467 -5.41 -12.24 -7.48
C TYR A 467 -4.20 -11.65 -6.77
N SER A 468 -3.64 -12.38 -5.79
CA SER A 468 -2.48 -11.89 -5.05
C SER A 468 -1.20 -11.90 -5.86
N LEU A 469 -0.99 -12.90 -6.73
CA LEU A 469 0.17 -12.95 -7.61
C LEU A 469 0.18 -11.79 -8.60
N HIS A 470 -0.94 -11.60 -9.31
CA HIS A 470 -1.06 -10.51 -10.28
C HIS A 470 -0.94 -9.15 -9.58
N ARG A 471 -1.57 -8.99 -8.41
CA ARG A 471 -1.45 -7.77 -7.60
C ARG A 471 0.01 -7.47 -7.23
N LYS A 472 0.79 -8.48 -6.84
CA LYS A 472 2.22 -8.28 -6.54
C LYS A 472 3.00 -7.86 -7.79
N PHE A 473 2.89 -8.58 -8.90
CA PHE A 473 3.61 -8.21 -10.13
C PHE A 473 3.27 -6.79 -10.60
N SER A 474 1.99 -6.44 -10.64
CA SER A 474 1.55 -5.08 -10.97
C SER A 474 2.12 -4.05 -9.99
N GLY A 475 2.10 -4.35 -8.69
CA GLY A 475 2.70 -3.50 -7.67
C GLY A 475 4.19 -3.24 -7.94
N ILE A 476 4.96 -4.29 -8.23
CA ILE A 476 6.40 -4.18 -8.47
C ILE A 476 6.70 -3.42 -9.76
N PHE A 477 5.93 -3.63 -10.82
CA PHE A 477 6.11 -2.87 -12.06
C PHE A 477 5.85 -1.38 -11.85
N LEU A 478 4.82 -1.05 -11.06
CA LEU A 478 4.53 0.34 -10.68
C LEU A 478 5.63 0.92 -9.76
N LEU A 479 6.19 0.13 -8.86
CA LEU A 479 7.34 0.52 -8.04
C LEU A 479 8.54 0.86 -8.94
N CYS A 480 8.91 -0.05 -9.85
CA CYS A 480 10.02 0.15 -10.78
C CYS A 480 9.81 1.41 -11.64
N ALA A 481 8.58 1.64 -12.12
CA ALA A 481 8.22 2.82 -12.90
C ALA A 481 8.33 4.11 -12.07
N ARG A 482 7.82 4.13 -10.83
CA ARG A 482 7.96 5.28 -9.92
C ARG A 482 9.41 5.57 -9.55
N MET A 483 10.23 4.53 -9.47
CA MET A 483 11.67 4.65 -9.24
C MET A 483 12.43 5.04 -10.52
N GLY A 484 11.78 5.03 -11.69
CA GLY A 484 12.43 5.24 -12.99
C GLY A 484 13.56 4.24 -13.22
N ALA A 485 13.38 3.01 -12.77
CA ALA A 485 14.44 2.01 -12.71
C ALA A 485 14.60 1.27 -14.04
N SER A 486 15.84 0.88 -14.32
CA SER A 486 16.16 -0.07 -15.39
C SER A 486 16.62 -1.38 -14.77
N VAL A 487 15.98 -2.50 -15.13
CA VAL A 487 16.15 -3.80 -14.45
C VAL A 487 16.39 -4.92 -15.45
N HIS A 488 17.31 -5.83 -15.17
CA HIS A 488 17.59 -7.00 -16.02
C HIS A 488 16.54 -8.12 -15.83
N CYS A 489 15.29 -7.80 -16.11
CA CYS A 489 14.15 -8.69 -15.88
C CYS A 489 14.25 -10.02 -16.65
N ALA A 490 14.71 -10.00 -17.90
CA ALA A 490 14.88 -11.22 -18.70
C ALA A 490 15.91 -12.19 -18.08
N LYS A 491 17.01 -11.66 -17.53
CA LYS A 491 18.02 -12.44 -16.81
C LYS A 491 17.44 -13.08 -15.56
N LEU A 492 16.86 -12.27 -14.68
CA LEU A 492 16.25 -12.76 -13.43
C LEU A 492 15.19 -13.82 -13.70
N PHE A 493 14.32 -13.59 -14.70
CA PHE A 493 13.30 -14.54 -15.08
C PHE A 493 13.90 -15.86 -15.55
N LYS A 494 14.91 -15.82 -16.42
CA LYS A 494 15.55 -17.04 -16.95
C LYS A 494 16.25 -17.86 -15.86
N GLU A 495 16.91 -17.20 -14.92
CA GLU A 495 17.70 -17.86 -13.87
C GLU A 495 16.79 -18.47 -12.78
N ILE A 496 15.71 -17.79 -12.42
CA ILE A 496 14.93 -18.12 -11.21
C ILE A 496 13.59 -18.75 -11.56
N PHE A 497 12.92 -18.26 -12.61
CA PHE A 497 11.49 -18.45 -12.78
C PHE A 497 11.11 -19.30 -14.00
N ALA A 498 11.84 -19.14 -15.11
CA ALA A 498 11.55 -19.80 -16.37
C ALA A 498 11.45 -21.32 -16.16
N TYR A 499 10.46 -21.92 -16.82
CA TYR A 499 10.32 -23.36 -16.86
C TYR A 499 10.90 -23.89 -18.17
N LYS A 500 11.55 -25.05 -18.16
CA LYS A 500 11.93 -25.72 -19.41
C LYS A 500 10.65 -26.27 -20.04
N VAL A 501 10.13 -25.52 -21.01
CA VAL A 501 8.95 -25.86 -21.81
C VAL A 501 9.27 -27.01 -22.75
#